data_AF-A0A3D4MDG0-F1
#
_entry.id   AF-A0A3D4MDG0-F1
#
_cell.length_a   1.000
_cell.length_b   1.000
_cell.length_c   1.000
_cell.angle_alpha   90.00
_cell.angle_beta   90.00
_cell.angle_gamma   90.00
#
_symmetry.space_group_name_H-M   'P 1'
#
loop_
_entity.id
_entity.type
_entity.pdbx_description
1 polymer ?
#
loop_
_entity_poly.entity_id
_entity_poly.type
_entity_poly.pdbx_seq_one_letter_code
_entity_poly.pdbx_strand_id
1 'polypeptide(L)'
;MSVRYHAIMTHCQQYAGADTRRSIRIFALNFFLFFGLLALMYFARGVSYALVLLLAVPAAFMLVRLFIIQHDCGHGSYFKSRTANTWAGRFISLFTLAPYGYWRREHDVHHAFVGQ
;
A
#
# COMPACT_ATOMS: atom_id res chain seq x y z
N MET A 1 -17.54 -29.75 5.57
CA MET A 1 -16.63 -28.87 4.79
C MET A 1 -15.88 -29.72 3.76
N SER A 2 -15.93 -29.37 2.48
CA SER A 2 -15.46 -30.24 1.38
C SER A 2 -13.94 -30.29 1.25
N VAL A 3 -13.39 -31.40 0.72
CA VAL A 3 -11.94 -31.61 0.48
C VAL A 3 -11.31 -30.48 -0.36
N ARG A 4 -12.07 -29.88 -1.27
CA ARG A 4 -11.64 -28.72 -2.08
C ARG A 4 -11.35 -27.48 -1.22
N TYR A 5 -12.10 -27.27 -0.14
CA TYR A 5 -11.91 -26.14 0.76
C TYR A 5 -10.57 -26.23 1.50
N HIS A 6 -10.21 -27.43 1.98
CA HIS A 6 -8.91 -27.68 2.62
C HIS A 6 -7.75 -27.46 1.65
N ALA A 7 -7.86 -27.93 0.40
CA ALA A 7 -6.83 -27.73 -0.60
C ALA A 7 -6.54 -26.23 -0.86
N ILE A 8 -7.59 -25.40 -0.95
CA ILE A 8 -7.45 -23.95 -1.14
C ILE A 8 -6.81 -23.30 0.09
N MET A 9 -7.28 -23.63 1.31
CA MET A 9 -6.70 -23.06 2.53
C MET A 9 -5.21 -23.39 2.66
N THR A 10 -4.82 -24.65 2.43
CA THR A 10 -3.42 -25.09 2.52
C THR A 10 -2.55 -24.37 1.49
N HIS A 11 -3.06 -24.14 0.28
CA HIS A 11 -2.35 -23.35 -0.73
C HIS A 11 -2.19 -21.89 -0.29
N CYS A 12 -3.25 -21.25 0.20
CA CYS A 12 -3.19 -19.87 0.70
C CYS A 12 -2.25 -19.72 1.90
N GLN A 13 -2.17 -20.73 2.77
CA GLN A 13 -1.26 -20.72 3.92
C GLN A 13 0.22 -20.65 3.54
N GLN A 14 0.61 -21.13 2.36
CA GLN A 14 1.99 -21.00 1.87
C GLN A 14 2.40 -19.53 1.68
N TYR A 15 1.43 -18.63 1.52
CA TYR A 15 1.61 -17.19 1.39
C TYR A 15 1.12 -16.43 2.63
N ALA A 16 0.74 -17.13 3.69
CA ALA A 16 0.29 -16.51 4.92
C ALA A 16 1.48 -16.01 5.74
N GLY A 17 1.52 -14.69 5.96
CA GLY A 17 2.51 -14.03 6.80
C GLY A 17 3.44 -13.08 6.05
N ALA A 18 4.09 -12.20 6.82
CA ALA A 18 4.97 -11.18 6.27
C ALA A 18 6.35 -11.74 5.90
N ASP A 19 6.87 -11.37 4.73
CA ASP A 19 8.27 -11.56 4.33
C ASP A 19 8.95 -10.19 4.24
N THR A 20 9.80 -9.88 5.22
CA THR A 20 10.48 -8.57 5.31
C THR A 20 11.29 -8.23 4.07
N ARG A 21 11.98 -9.18 3.43
CA ARG A 21 12.81 -8.90 2.25
C ARG A 21 11.93 -8.57 1.06
N ARG A 22 10.83 -9.30 0.89
CA ARG A 22 9.82 -8.99 -0.13
C ARG A 22 9.16 -7.64 0.13
N SER A 23 8.76 -7.36 1.38
CA SER A 23 8.12 -6.10 1.77
C SER A 23 9.03 -4.91 1.51
N ILE A 24 10.32 -4.97 1.84
CA ILE A 24 11.28 -3.88 1.54
C ILE A 24 11.39 -3.64 0.03
N ARG A 25 11.52 -4.70 -0.78
CA ARG A 25 11.61 -4.56 -2.25
C ARG A 25 10.36 -3.93 -2.85
N ILE A 26 9.18 -4.40 -2.43
CA ILE A 26 7.90 -3.85 -2.90
C ILE A 26 7.77 -2.39 -2.47
N PHE A 27 8.08 -2.08 -1.21
CA PHE A 27 8.06 -0.71 -0.68
C PHE A 27 8.95 0.22 -1.49
N ALA A 28 10.23 -0.13 -1.67
CA ALA A 28 11.19 0.67 -2.43
C ALA A 28 10.78 0.86 -3.90
N LEU A 29 10.30 -0.20 -4.56
CA LEU A 29 9.86 -0.13 -5.95
C LEU A 29 8.64 0.79 -6.12
N ASN A 30 7.64 0.69 -5.24
CA ASN A 30 6.45 1.56 -5.33
C ASN A 30 6.82 3.03 -5.13
N PHE A 31 7.67 3.34 -4.16
CA PHE A 31 8.15 4.70 -3.94
C PHE A 31 8.98 5.22 -5.11
N PHE A 32 9.88 4.40 -5.65
CA PHE A 32 10.67 4.76 -6.82
C PHE A 32 9.78 5.08 -8.02
N LEU A 33 8.79 4.22 -8.32
CA LEU A 33 7.86 4.44 -9.42
C LEU A 33 6.98 5.68 -9.19
N PHE A 34 6.47 5.88 -7.98
CA PHE A 34 5.67 7.05 -7.64
C PHE A 34 6.46 8.35 -7.84
N PHE A 35 7.63 8.48 -7.23
CA PHE A 35 8.46 9.68 -7.38
C PHE A 35 9.02 9.83 -8.79
N GLY A 36 9.31 8.73 -9.49
CA GLY A 36 9.69 8.76 -10.90
C GLY A 36 8.59 9.36 -11.77
N LEU A 37 7.33 8.98 -11.55
CA LEU A 37 6.18 9.56 -12.25
C LEU A 37 5.98 11.04 -11.90
N LEU A 38 6.12 11.43 -10.64
CA LEU A 38 6.06 12.85 -10.25
C LEU A 38 7.16 13.68 -10.92
N ALA A 39 8.39 13.15 -10.98
CA ALA A 39 9.49 13.81 -11.67
C ALA A 39 9.22 13.94 -13.18
N LEU A 40 8.73 12.88 -13.82
CA LEU A 40 8.34 12.91 -15.24
C LEU A 40 7.25 13.95 -15.49
N MET A 41 6.23 14.04 -14.63
CA MET A 41 5.18 15.07 -14.71
C MET A 41 5.77 16.48 -14.58
N TYR A 42 6.70 16.69 -13.64
CA TYR A 42 7.35 17.99 -13.44
C TYR A 42 8.14 18.44 -14.67
N PHE A 43 8.81 17.54 -15.39
CA PHE A 43 9.50 17.88 -16.63
C PHE A 43 8.54 17.98 -17.83
N ALA A 44 7.52 17.14 -17.90
CA ALA A 44 6.52 17.13 -18.96
C ALA A 44 5.68 18.41 -19.02
N ARG A 45 5.53 19.14 -17.91
CA ARG A 45 4.77 20.41 -17.86
C ARG A 45 5.29 21.46 -18.85
N GLY A 46 6.58 21.45 -19.15
CA GLY A 46 7.20 22.36 -20.13
C GLY A 46 6.93 21.96 -21.58
N VAL A 47 6.41 20.75 -21.81
CA VAL A 47 6.11 20.20 -23.13
C VAL A 47 4.60 20.24 -23.41
N SER A 48 3.79 19.67 -22.52
CA SER A 48 2.32 19.64 -22.67
C SER A 48 1.61 19.30 -21.37
N TYR A 49 0.60 20.08 -21.00
CA TYR A 49 -0.29 19.75 -19.90
C TYR A 49 -1.13 18.49 -20.15
N ALA A 50 -1.46 18.17 -21.41
CA ALA A 50 -2.15 16.93 -21.73
C ALA A 50 -1.28 15.70 -21.39
N LEU A 51 0.03 15.78 -21.60
CA LEU A 51 0.97 14.73 -21.21
C LEU A 51 1.07 14.62 -19.68
N VAL A 52 1.07 15.75 -18.96
CA VAL A 52 1.03 15.74 -17.48
C VAL A 52 -0.24 15.05 -16.97
N LEU A 53 -1.41 15.35 -17.56
CA LEU A 53 -2.67 14.72 -17.20
C LEU A 53 -2.66 13.21 -17.50
N LEU A 54 -2.07 12.80 -18.63
CA LEU A 54 -1.91 11.39 -18.97
C LEU A 54 -1.02 10.65 -17.95
N LEU A 55 0.08 11.27 -17.52
CA LEU A 55 0.98 10.72 -16.50
C LEU A 55 0.39 10.76 -15.08
N ALA A 56 -0.58 11.64 -14.82
CA ALA A 56 -1.26 11.71 -13.52
C ALA A 56 -2.05 10.42 -13.23
N VAL A 57 -2.58 9.75 -14.25
CA VAL A 57 -3.31 8.48 -14.10
C VAL A 57 -2.45 7.38 -13.47
N PRO A 58 -1.29 6.97 -14.03
CA PRO A 58 -0.42 5.99 -13.38
C PRO A 58 0.13 6.49 -12.04
N ALA A 59 0.36 7.80 -11.87
CA ALA A 59 0.81 8.36 -10.59
C ALA A 59 -0.26 8.15 -9.49
N ALA A 60 -1.54 8.39 -9.81
CA ALA A 60 -2.65 8.14 -8.91
C ALA A 60 -2.76 6.65 -8.54
N PHE A 61 -2.56 5.73 -9.50
CA PHE A 61 -2.51 4.30 -9.20
C PHE A 61 -1.37 3.97 -8.23
N MET A 62 -0.19 4.54 -8.41
CA MET A 62 0.91 4.32 -7.46
C MET A 62 0.61 4.90 -6.08
N LEU A 63 -0.07 6.04 -5.99
CA LEU A 63 -0.53 6.59 -4.71
C LEU A 63 -1.52 5.65 -4.00
N VAL A 64 -2.45 5.06 -4.74
CA VAL A 64 -3.36 4.02 -4.21
C VAL A 64 -2.57 2.79 -3.75
N ARG A 65 -1.51 2.38 -4.46
CA ARG A 65 -0.65 1.28 -3.99
C ARG A 65 0.06 1.61 -2.68
N LEU A 66 0.54 2.84 -2.52
CA LEU A 66 1.11 3.29 -1.25
C LEU A 66 0.05 3.23 -0.13
N PHE A 67 -1.19 3.65 -0.41
CA PHE A 67 -2.29 3.52 0.55
C PHE A 67 -2.60 2.07 0.92
N ILE A 68 -2.58 1.13 -0.04
CA ILE A 68 -2.73 -0.31 0.26
C ILE A 68 -1.61 -0.80 1.19
N ILE A 69 -0.36 -0.37 0.96
CA ILE A 69 0.75 -0.72 1.87
C ILE A 69 0.55 -0.09 3.26
N GLN A 70 0.09 1.16 3.33
CA GLN A 70 -0.25 1.82 4.58
C GLN A 70 -1.36 1.07 5.32
N HIS A 71 -2.37 0.60 4.60
CA HIS A 71 -3.47 -0.20 5.13
C HIS A 71 -2.98 -1.50 5.75
N ASP A 72 -2.15 -2.25 5.03
CA ASP A 72 -1.58 -3.50 5.54
C ASP A 72 -0.64 -3.25 6.74
N CYS A 73 0.05 -2.11 6.75
CA CYS A 73 0.77 -1.64 7.94
C CYS A 73 -0.18 -1.33 9.11
N GLY A 74 -1.38 -0.83 8.85
CA GLY A 74 -2.44 -0.60 9.86
C GLY A 74 -2.83 -1.89 10.58
N HIS A 75 -2.97 -2.98 9.81
CA HIS A 75 -3.21 -4.34 10.32
C HIS A 75 -1.99 -4.99 10.94
N GLY A 76 -0.80 -4.43 10.73
CA GLY A 76 0.46 -5.01 11.17
C GLY A 76 0.89 -6.25 10.38
N SER A 77 0.34 -6.46 9.17
CA SER A 77 0.57 -7.64 8.34
C SER A 77 1.62 -7.45 7.25
N TYR A 78 2.05 -6.21 6.98
CA TYR A 78 2.99 -5.93 5.89
C TYR A 78 4.44 -6.30 6.24
N PHE A 79 4.93 -5.93 7.43
CA PHE A 79 6.23 -6.35 7.97
C PHE A 79 6.06 -7.34 9.12
N LYS A 80 7.08 -8.16 9.39
CA LYS A 80 7.12 -9.03 10.59
C LYS A 80 7.13 -8.23 11.90
N SER A 81 7.65 -6.99 11.89
CA SER A 81 7.76 -6.14 13.08
C SER A 81 6.61 -5.12 13.14
N ARG A 82 5.88 -5.10 14.26
CA ARG A 82 4.82 -4.09 14.51
C ARG A 82 5.36 -2.66 14.52
N THR A 83 6.57 -2.45 15.05
CA THR A 83 7.22 -1.13 15.05
C THR A 83 7.54 -0.68 13.63
N ALA A 84 8.03 -1.57 12.79
CA ALA A 84 8.30 -1.27 11.37
C ALA A 84 7.01 -0.91 10.62
N ASN A 85 5.92 -1.67 10.82
CA ASN A 85 4.61 -1.34 10.25
C ASN A 85 4.13 0.05 10.71
N THR A 86 4.25 0.36 11.99
CA THR A 86 3.80 1.65 12.54
C THR A 86 4.54 2.82 11.92
N TRP A 87 5.86 2.75 11.82
CA TRP A 87 6.67 3.83 11.24
C TRP A 87 6.49 3.93 9.73
N ALA A 88 6.44 2.81 9.01
CA ALA A 88 6.19 2.80 7.58
C ALA A 88 4.82 3.40 7.24
N GLY A 89 3.77 3.02 7.96
CA GLY A 89 2.44 3.57 7.78
C GLY A 89 2.37 5.08 8.07
N ARG A 90 3.03 5.55 9.14
CA ARG A 90 3.15 6.99 9.42
C ARG A 90 3.89 7.74 8.31
N PHE A 91 4.99 7.17 7.82
CA PHE A 91 5.75 7.78 6.73
C PHE A 91 4.92 7.88 5.44
N ILE A 92 4.24 6.79 5.05
CA ILE A 92 3.37 6.79 3.87
C ILE A 92 2.22 7.80 4.01
N SER A 93 1.70 8.00 5.23
CA SER A 93 0.59 8.94 5.46
C SER A 93 0.87 10.39 5.08
N LEU A 94 2.16 10.78 5.01
CA LEU A 94 2.58 12.09 4.52
C LEU A 94 2.24 12.29 3.04
N PHE A 95 2.18 11.22 2.26
CA PHE A 95 1.92 11.25 0.81
C PHE A 95 0.45 10.96 0.49
N THR A 96 -0.16 10.02 1.22
CA THR A 96 -1.58 9.65 1.00
C THR A 96 -2.55 10.67 1.59
N LEU A 97 -2.06 11.59 2.43
CA LEU A 97 -2.87 12.56 3.17
C LEU A 97 -3.94 11.89 4.04
N ALA A 98 -3.69 10.64 4.46
CA ALA A 98 -4.53 9.86 5.35
C ALA A 98 -3.80 9.64 6.68
N PRO A 99 -3.97 10.53 7.70
CA PRO A 99 -3.20 10.50 8.93
C PRO A 99 -3.24 9.13 9.61
N TYR A 100 -2.09 8.46 9.71
CA TYR A 100 -2.04 7.02 10.00
C TYR A 100 -2.76 6.61 11.29
N GLY A 101 -2.59 7.35 12.38
CA GLY A 101 -3.20 7.01 13.67
C GLY A 101 -4.73 7.13 13.67
N TYR A 102 -5.25 8.22 13.09
CA TYR A 102 -6.69 8.43 12.95
C TYR A 102 -7.29 7.41 11.99
N TRP A 103 -6.69 7.30 10.80
CA TRP A 103 -7.15 6.38 9.76
C TRP A 103 -7.17 4.93 10.27
N ARG A 104 -6.09 4.46 10.93
CA ARG A 104 -6.02 3.11 11.48
C ARG A 104 -7.13 2.85 12.50
N ARG A 105 -7.39 3.79 13.40
CA ARG A 105 -8.45 3.64 14.41
C ARG A 105 -9.82 3.49 13.75
N GLU A 106 -10.15 4.39 12.83
CA GLU A 106 -11.44 4.32 12.12
C GLU A 106 -11.56 3.06 11.27
N HIS A 107 -10.45 2.62 10.68
CA HIS A 107 -10.38 1.38 9.90
C HIS A 107 -10.56 0.12 10.77
N ASP A 108 -9.96 0.09 11.97
CA ASP A 108 -10.15 -0.98 12.95
C ASP A 108 -11.63 -1.04 13.41
N VAL A 109 -12.26 0.12 13.63
CA VAL A 109 -13.70 0.23 13.93
C VAL A 109 -14.54 -0.27 12.74
N HIS A 110 -14.20 0.13 11.52
CA HIS A 110 -14.89 -0.32 10.31
C HIS A 110 -14.92 -1.86 10.23
N HIS A 111 -13.78 -2.53 10.40
CA HIS A 111 -13.74 -4.00 10.40
C HIS A 111 -14.45 -4.66 11.59
N ALA A 112 -14.56 -3.98 12.73
CA ALA A 112 -15.29 -4.50 13.88
C ALA A 112 -16.81 -4.52 13.67
N PHE A 113 -17.35 -3.59 12.89
CA PHE A 113 -18.80 -3.40 12.72
C PHE A 113 -19.33 -3.63 11.31
N VAL A 114 -18.47 -3.61 10.29
CA VAL A 114 -18.80 -3.76 8.87
C VAL A 114 -17.73 -4.60 8.18
N GLY A 115 -18.01 -5.89 8.00
CA GLY A 115 -17.19 -6.80 7.21
C GLY A 115 -16.05 -7.49 7.97
N GLN A 116 -16.22 -8.80 8.17
CA GLN A 116 -15.14 -9.79 8.16
C GLN A 116 -15.19 -10.56 6.84
#